data_AF-A0A2D9DTF5-F1
#
_entry.id   AF-A0A2D9DTF5-F1
#
_cell.length_a   1.000
_cell.length_b   1.000
_cell.length_c   1.000
_cell.angle_alpha   90.00
_cell.angle_beta   90.00
_cell.angle_gamma   90.00
#
_symmetry.space_group_name_H-M   'P 1'
#
loop_
_entity.id
_entity.type
_entity.pdbx_description
1 polymer ?
#
loop_
_entity_poly.entity_id
_entity_poly.type
_entity_poly.pdbx_seq_one_letter_code
_entity_poly.pdbx_strand_id
1 'polypeptide(L)'
;MKIQMKAKQQQGFTIIELVVVILLLGILAATALPRFLDVTEEAHDAVVDGTASALQTGVALYRAQWIAQQQPAAGTVLSSTEFGGLVIGTSGYPIGVTNSSTGAFDATAANSEQQCVEIYNGLLQAGRAPVTGSALTTADTDVPESPTASTPESATNSDFFGISEGFVAKQVEGVTTIGGLTVLAADEYCVYSYVADANRRSTVDDDVPSIIYFPNGANSGAIEAGSVIQVSL
;
A
#
# COMPACT_ATOMS: atom_id res chain seq x y z
N MET A 1 -7.39 75.14 23.45
CA MET A 1 -7.75 73.76 23.86
C MET A 1 -6.48 72.93 23.83
N LYS A 2 -5.94 72.50 25.00
CA LYS A 2 -4.70 71.71 25.09
C LYS A 2 -5.07 70.23 25.20
N ILE A 3 -4.70 69.43 24.21
CA ILE A 3 -4.85 67.97 24.26
C ILE A 3 -3.60 67.41 24.92
N GLN A 4 -3.75 66.87 26.13
CA GLN A 4 -2.68 66.20 26.87
C GLN A 4 -2.68 64.72 26.49
N MET A 5 -1.70 64.28 25.70
CA MET A 5 -1.47 62.85 25.44
C MET A 5 -0.74 62.24 26.65
N LYS A 6 -1.44 61.46 27.46
CA LYS A 6 -0.81 60.58 28.45
C LYS A 6 -0.11 59.44 27.71
N ALA A 7 1.22 59.46 27.68
CA ALA A 7 2.01 58.31 27.24
C ALA A 7 1.70 57.12 28.15
N LYS A 8 1.05 56.10 27.62
CA LYS A 8 0.77 54.84 28.32
C LYS A 8 2.09 54.09 28.44
N GLN A 9 2.60 53.89 29.66
CA GLN A 9 3.81 53.11 29.86
C GLN A 9 3.53 51.66 29.42
N GLN A 10 4.23 51.19 28.38
CA GLN A 10 4.25 49.79 28.01
C GLN A 10 5.01 49.04 29.12
N GLN A 11 4.28 48.28 29.92
CA GLN A 11 4.87 47.28 30.80
C GLN A 11 5.45 46.17 29.91
N GLY A 12 6.78 46.04 29.90
CA GLY A 12 7.46 44.96 29.20
C GLY A 12 7.20 43.61 29.87
N PHE A 13 7.15 42.54 29.08
CA PHE A 13 7.13 41.17 29.59
C PHE A 13 8.37 40.93 30.45
N THR A 14 8.19 40.28 31.60
CA THR A 14 9.32 39.94 32.47
C THR A 14 10.09 38.77 31.88
N ILE A 15 11.42 38.74 32.03
CA ILE A 15 12.23 37.61 31.55
C ILE A 15 11.80 36.29 32.21
N ILE A 16 11.36 36.35 33.48
CA ILE A 16 10.87 35.16 34.19
C ILE A 16 9.58 34.59 33.57
N GLU A 17 8.72 35.45 33.03
CA GLU A 17 7.49 35.03 32.35
C GLU A 17 7.81 34.31 31.03
N LEU A 18 8.81 34.77 30.30
CA LEU A 18 9.27 34.05 29.11
C LEU A 18 9.88 32.68 29.48
N VAL A 19 10.70 32.63 30.54
CA VAL A 19 11.36 31.39 30.99
C VAL A 19 10.36 30.35 31.47
N VAL A 20 9.35 30.74 32.26
CA VAL A 20 8.35 29.78 32.74
C VAL A 20 7.49 29.24 31.60
N VAL A 21 7.20 30.06 30.57
CA VAL A 21 6.41 29.61 29.41
C VAL A 21 7.16 28.55 28.60
N ILE A 22 8.44 28.77 28.29
CA ILE A 22 9.21 27.75 27.54
C ILE A 22 9.43 26.47 28.36
N LEU A 23 9.55 26.58 29.70
CA LEU A 23 9.61 25.42 30.58
C LEU A 23 8.30 24.63 30.57
N LEU A 24 7.16 25.31 30.65
CA LEU A 24 5.85 24.66 30.57
C LEU A 24 5.62 24.00 29.21
N LEU A 25 5.96 24.68 28.11
CA LEU A 25 5.91 24.11 26.76
C LEU A 25 6.84 22.89 26.63
N GLY A 26 8.02 22.93 27.26
CA GLY A 26 8.95 21.80 27.28
C GLY A 26 8.38 20.55 27.96
N ILE A 27 7.70 20.70 29.11
CA ILE A 27 7.07 19.57 29.82
C ILE A 27 5.87 19.02 29.03
N LEU A 28 5.05 19.91 28.45
CA LEU A 28 3.93 19.50 27.61
C LEU A 28 4.40 18.76 26.35
N ALA A 29 5.46 19.24 25.70
CA ALA A 29 6.03 18.59 24.53
C ALA A 29 6.63 17.21 24.88
N ALA A 30 7.38 17.10 25.98
CA ALA A 30 8.01 15.84 26.40
C ALA A 30 6.99 14.72 26.71
N THR A 31 5.79 15.08 27.18
CA THR A 31 4.74 14.11 27.49
C THR A 31 3.80 13.83 26.31
N ALA A 32 3.60 14.79 25.41
CA ALA A 32 2.73 14.62 24.24
C ALA A 32 3.40 13.90 23.07
N LEU A 33 4.73 14.08 22.87
CA LEU A 33 5.43 13.55 21.71
C LEU A 33 5.41 12.02 21.60
N PRO A 34 5.67 11.22 22.66
CA PRO A 34 5.67 9.76 22.54
C PRO A 34 4.30 9.22 22.09
N ARG A 35 3.22 9.74 22.71
CA ARG A 35 1.85 9.35 22.37
C ARG A 35 1.47 9.71 20.93
N PHE A 36 2.00 10.82 20.41
CA PHE A 36 1.70 11.23 19.04
C PHE A 36 2.27 10.25 18.01
N LEU A 37 3.44 9.65 18.28
CA LEU A 37 4.06 8.63 17.42
C LEU A 37 3.28 7.32 17.45
N ASP A 38 2.87 6.85 18.64
CA ASP A 38 2.09 5.60 18.77
C ASP A 38 0.77 5.66 17.99
N VAL A 39 0.04 6.79 18.09
CA VAL A 39 -1.25 6.97 17.40
C VAL A 39 -1.10 7.00 15.88
N THR A 40 0.02 7.49 15.36
CA THR A 40 0.26 7.47 13.90
C THR A 40 0.53 6.06 13.39
N GLU A 41 1.25 5.23 14.15
CA GLU A 41 1.47 3.82 13.79
C GLU A 41 0.16 3.01 13.86
N GLU A 42 -0.61 3.16 14.95
CA GLU A 42 -1.94 2.55 15.09
C GLU A 42 -2.90 2.96 13.96
N ALA A 43 -2.80 4.21 13.48
CA ALA A 43 -3.62 4.69 12.37
C ALA A 43 -3.23 4.04 11.04
N HIS A 44 -1.94 3.77 10.81
CA HIS A 44 -1.48 3.08 9.62
C HIS A 44 -1.93 1.61 9.60
N ASP A 45 -1.78 0.92 10.72
CA ASP A 45 -2.24 -0.47 10.85
C ASP A 45 -3.74 -0.58 10.62
N ALA A 46 -4.54 0.34 11.19
CA ALA A 46 -5.98 0.39 10.96
C ALA A 46 -6.36 0.61 9.48
N VAL A 47 -5.56 1.36 8.71
CA VAL A 47 -5.77 1.54 7.27
C VAL A 47 -5.47 0.25 6.50
N VAL A 48 -4.42 -0.49 6.88
CA VAL A 48 -4.10 -1.79 6.27
C VAL A 48 -5.18 -2.81 6.58
N ASP A 49 -5.59 -2.94 7.84
CA ASP A 49 -6.66 -3.84 8.29
C ASP A 49 -7.98 -3.58 7.55
N GLY A 50 -8.36 -2.30 7.46
CA GLY A 50 -9.57 -1.87 6.77
C GLY A 50 -9.50 -2.12 5.26
N THR A 51 -8.30 -2.12 4.68
CA THR A 51 -8.06 -2.40 3.26
C THR A 51 -8.07 -3.90 2.99
N ALA A 52 -7.42 -4.70 3.83
CA ALA A 52 -7.40 -6.16 3.74
C ALA A 52 -8.81 -6.76 3.82
N SER A 53 -9.59 -6.34 4.82
CA SER A 53 -10.98 -6.79 5.01
C SER A 53 -11.88 -6.49 3.81
N ALA A 54 -11.62 -5.38 3.14
CA ALA A 54 -12.39 -4.99 1.98
C ALA A 54 -11.95 -5.65 0.70
N LEU A 55 -10.65 -5.93 0.56
CA LEU A 55 -10.14 -6.73 -0.53
C LEU A 55 -10.74 -8.14 -0.44
N GLN A 56 -10.75 -8.74 0.76
CA GLN A 56 -11.47 -10.00 1.03
C GLN A 56 -12.94 -9.93 0.60
N THR A 57 -13.65 -8.86 1.00
CA THR A 57 -15.05 -8.65 0.64
C THR A 57 -15.23 -8.48 -0.87
N GLY A 58 -14.35 -7.72 -1.53
CA GLY A 58 -14.37 -7.49 -2.97
C GLY A 58 -14.13 -8.77 -3.76
N VAL A 59 -13.12 -9.57 -3.37
CA VAL A 59 -12.85 -10.89 -3.96
C VAL A 59 -14.06 -11.82 -3.78
N ALA A 60 -14.65 -11.86 -2.58
CA ALA A 60 -15.83 -12.68 -2.31
C ALA A 60 -17.05 -12.26 -3.15
N LEU A 61 -17.26 -10.95 -3.32
CA LEU A 61 -18.36 -10.42 -4.14
C LEU A 61 -18.15 -10.72 -5.63
N TYR A 62 -16.92 -10.54 -6.13
CA TYR A 62 -16.55 -10.91 -7.49
C TYR A 62 -16.82 -12.40 -7.73
N ARG A 63 -16.39 -13.26 -6.79
CA ARG A 63 -16.62 -14.70 -6.84
C ARG A 63 -18.11 -15.06 -6.84
N ALA A 64 -18.91 -14.39 -6.00
CA ALA A 64 -20.35 -14.58 -5.95
C ALA A 64 -21.02 -14.23 -7.29
N GLN A 65 -20.60 -13.15 -7.93
CA GLN A 65 -21.10 -12.76 -9.25
C GLN A 65 -20.70 -13.77 -10.34
N TRP A 66 -19.47 -14.29 -10.31
CA TRP A 66 -19.03 -15.35 -11.22
C TRP A 66 -19.91 -16.62 -11.10
N ILE A 67 -20.24 -17.05 -9.88
CA ILE A 67 -21.17 -18.17 -9.66
C ILE A 67 -22.57 -17.82 -10.18
N ALA A 68 -23.06 -16.61 -9.91
CA ALA A 68 -24.38 -16.15 -10.35
C ALA A 68 -24.52 -16.12 -11.87
N GLN A 69 -23.44 -15.83 -12.59
CA GLN A 69 -23.38 -15.83 -14.06
C GLN A 69 -23.15 -17.23 -14.66
N GLN A 70 -23.33 -18.30 -13.89
CA GLN A 70 -23.14 -19.69 -14.32
C GLN A 70 -21.69 -20.03 -14.70
N GLN A 71 -20.73 -19.44 -13.98
CA GLN A 71 -19.32 -19.78 -14.08
C GLN A 71 -18.76 -19.62 -15.51
N PRO A 72 -18.83 -18.39 -16.08
CA PRO A 72 -18.25 -18.12 -17.39
C PRO A 72 -16.77 -18.50 -17.45
N ALA A 73 -16.32 -18.83 -18.67
CA ALA A 73 -14.96 -19.31 -18.90
C ALA A 73 -13.91 -18.26 -18.50
N ALA A 74 -12.73 -18.75 -18.09
CA ALA A 74 -11.58 -17.90 -17.82
C ALA A 74 -11.18 -17.09 -19.07
N GLY A 75 -10.57 -15.92 -18.85
CA GLY A 75 -10.19 -14.98 -19.90
C GLY A 75 -11.34 -14.10 -20.41
N THR A 76 -12.52 -14.18 -19.77
CA THR A 76 -13.65 -13.29 -20.05
C THR A 76 -13.75 -12.19 -18.98
N VAL A 77 -14.23 -11.01 -19.38
CA VAL A 77 -14.54 -9.90 -18.45
C VAL A 77 -15.84 -10.25 -17.71
N LEU A 78 -15.80 -10.30 -16.38
CA LEU A 78 -16.99 -10.66 -15.58
C LEU A 78 -18.06 -9.55 -15.61
N SER A 79 -17.63 -8.30 -15.54
CA SER A 79 -18.48 -7.11 -15.65
C SER A 79 -17.64 -5.97 -16.17
N SER A 80 -18.10 -5.28 -17.22
CA SER A 80 -17.38 -4.13 -17.80
C SER A 80 -17.61 -2.82 -17.05
N THR A 81 -18.64 -2.78 -16.19
CA THR A 81 -19.02 -1.60 -15.41
C THR A 81 -18.75 -1.77 -13.92
N GLU A 82 -18.72 -3.02 -13.44
CA GLU A 82 -18.37 -3.36 -12.06
C GLU A 82 -16.96 -3.93 -12.03
N PHE A 83 -16.29 -3.82 -10.89
CA PHE A 83 -14.95 -4.38 -10.69
C PHE A 83 -13.88 -3.88 -11.68
N GLY A 84 -14.03 -2.69 -12.26
CA GLY A 84 -13.03 -2.12 -13.15
C GLY A 84 -12.74 -2.93 -14.43
N GLY A 85 -13.66 -3.80 -14.86
CA GLY A 85 -13.45 -4.63 -16.05
C GLY A 85 -12.59 -5.87 -15.81
N LEU A 86 -12.32 -6.25 -14.55
CA LEU A 86 -11.46 -7.37 -14.20
C LEU A 86 -11.88 -8.68 -14.86
N VAL A 87 -10.85 -9.43 -15.29
CA VAL A 87 -11.01 -10.69 -16.02
C VAL A 87 -11.01 -11.87 -15.07
N ILE A 88 -11.72 -12.91 -15.50
CA ILE A 88 -11.90 -14.15 -14.75
C ILE A 88 -10.65 -15.01 -14.93
N GLY A 89 -9.97 -15.31 -13.83
CA GLY A 89 -8.89 -16.29 -13.81
C GLY A 89 -9.39 -17.73 -13.95
N THR A 90 -8.49 -18.68 -14.19
CA THR A 90 -8.81 -20.13 -14.26
C THR A 90 -9.53 -20.66 -13.02
N SER A 91 -9.18 -20.13 -11.84
CA SER A 91 -9.82 -20.48 -10.58
C SER A 91 -11.15 -19.74 -10.34
N GLY A 92 -11.56 -18.85 -11.26
CA GLY A 92 -12.74 -18.00 -11.22
C GLY A 92 -12.67 -16.88 -10.17
N TYR A 93 -11.44 -16.45 -9.87
CA TYR A 93 -11.11 -15.27 -9.07
C TYR A 93 -10.58 -14.16 -9.98
N PRO A 94 -10.67 -12.89 -9.55
CA PRO A 94 -10.27 -11.77 -10.38
C PRO A 94 -8.77 -11.81 -10.67
N ILE A 95 -8.43 -11.65 -11.93
CA ILE A 95 -7.10 -11.35 -12.43
C ILE A 95 -7.11 -9.96 -13.09
N GLY A 96 -5.92 -9.37 -13.26
CA GLY A 96 -5.78 -8.10 -13.97
C GLY A 96 -6.33 -8.15 -15.40
N VAL A 97 -6.61 -6.98 -15.96
CA VAL A 97 -7.03 -6.82 -17.35
C VAL A 97 -5.84 -6.85 -18.32
N THR A 98 -4.65 -6.55 -17.83
CA THR A 98 -3.42 -6.75 -18.58
C THR A 98 -3.19 -8.27 -18.77
N ASN A 99 -2.85 -8.71 -19.98
CA ASN A 99 -2.67 -10.12 -20.38
C ASN A 99 -3.93 -11.03 -20.24
N SER A 100 -5.12 -10.42 -20.24
CA SER A 100 -6.43 -11.10 -20.10
C SER A 100 -6.73 -12.27 -21.02
N SER A 101 -6.12 -12.33 -22.21
CA SER A 101 -6.55 -13.21 -23.31
C SER A 101 -6.39 -14.70 -23.02
N THR A 102 -5.62 -15.08 -22.00
CA THR A 102 -5.39 -16.48 -21.59
C THR A 102 -6.13 -16.88 -20.32
N GLY A 103 -6.76 -15.93 -19.61
CA GLY A 103 -7.30 -16.19 -18.27
C GLY A 103 -6.22 -16.57 -17.25
N ALA A 104 -4.95 -16.31 -17.56
CA ALA A 104 -3.82 -16.56 -16.69
C ALA A 104 -3.42 -15.28 -15.97
N PHE A 105 -3.21 -15.41 -14.67
CA PHE A 105 -2.35 -14.50 -13.94
C PHE A 105 -0.91 -14.90 -14.30
N ASP A 106 -0.05 -13.96 -14.66
CA ASP A 106 1.28 -14.29 -15.21
C ASP A 106 2.32 -13.32 -14.64
N ALA A 107 3.13 -13.81 -13.70
CA ALA A 107 4.18 -13.02 -13.06
C ALA A 107 5.37 -12.72 -13.99
N THR A 108 5.53 -13.53 -15.05
CA THR A 108 6.63 -13.43 -16.01
C THR A 108 6.35 -12.43 -17.14
N ALA A 109 5.10 -12.01 -17.31
CA ALA A 109 4.70 -11.12 -18.39
C ALA A 109 5.24 -9.70 -18.21
N ALA A 110 5.53 -9.03 -19.32
CA ALA A 110 5.83 -7.60 -19.31
C ALA A 110 4.61 -6.84 -18.72
N ASN A 111 4.85 -6.03 -17.68
CA ASN A 111 3.84 -5.33 -16.89
C ASN A 111 2.96 -6.21 -15.99
N SER A 112 3.45 -7.37 -15.56
CA SER A 112 2.79 -8.22 -14.57
C SER A 112 2.32 -7.42 -13.35
N GLU A 113 3.17 -6.54 -12.81
CA GLU A 113 2.81 -5.66 -11.69
C GLU A 113 1.55 -4.79 -11.92
N GLN A 114 1.21 -4.43 -13.17
CA GLN A 114 -0.02 -3.69 -13.49
C GLN A 114 -1.27 -4.53 -13.22
N GLN A 115 -1.21 -5.85 -13.36
CA GLN A 115 -2.31 -6.75 -13.05
C GLN A 115 -2.73 -6.60 -11.58
N CYS A 116 -1.76 -6.48 -10.67
CA CYS A 116 -2.02 -6.27 -9.25
C CYS A 116 -2.67 -4.92 -8.95
N VAL A 117 -2.22 -3.85 -9.63
CA VAL A 117 -2.80 -2.50 -9.52
C VAL A 117 -4.25 -2.50 -10.01
N GLU A 118 -4.52 -3.16 -11.14
CA GLU A 118 -5.86 -3.31 -11.70
C GLU A 118 -6.79 -4.09 -10.78
N ILE A 119 -6.33 -5.22 -10.22
CA ILE A 119 -7.09 -6.02 -9.24
C ILE A 119 -7.47 -5.14 -8.05
N TYR A 120 -6.49 -4.43 -7.48
CA TYR A 120 -6.72 -3.59 -6.31
C TYR A 120 -7.77 -2.51 -6.60
N ASN A 121 -7.56 -1.71 -7.66
CA ASN A 121 -8.44 -0.61 -8.01
C ASN A 121 -9.82 -1.08 -8.52
N GLY A 122 -9.90 -2.26 -9.13
CA GLY A 122 -11.16 -2.85 -9.57
C GLY A 122 -12.00 -3.36 -8.39
N LEU A 123 -11.38 -4.07 -7.44
CA LEU A 123 -12.09 -4.63 -6.29
C LEU A 123 -12.45 -3.57 -5.24
N LEU A 124 -11.57 -2.59 -5.05
CA LEU A 124 -11.77 -1.50 -4.10
C LEU A 124 -12.40 -0.31 -4.84
N GLN A 125 -13.73 -0.30 -4.90
CA GLN A 125 -14.50 0.78 -5.51
C GLN A 125 -14.26 2.15 -4.85
N ALA A 126 -14.63 3.22 -5.56
CA ALA A 126 -14.35 4.61 -5.22
C ALA A 126 -14.53 4.95 -3.72
N GLY A 127 -13.47 5.46 -3.09
CA GLY A 127 -13.44 5.88 -1.68
C GLY A 127 -12.25 5.37 -0.87
N ARG A 128 -11.38 4.54 -1.46
CA ARG A 128 -10.15 4.04 -0.83
C ARG A 128 -8.91 4.63 -1.49
N ALA A 129 -7.79 4.65 -0.75
CA ALA A 129 -6.51 5.11 -1.28
C ALA A 129 -6.15 4.26 -2.51
N PRO A 130 -6.07 4.86 -3.71
CA PRO A 130 -5.74 4.14 -4.92
C PRO A 130 -4.28 3.68 -4.85
N VAL A 131 -3.99 2.54 -5.47
CA VAL A 131 -2.59 2.15 -5.74
C VAL A 131 -2.13 2.90 -6.97
N THR A 132 -1.07 3.70 -6.84
CA THR A 132 -0.56 4.59 -7.91
C THR A 132 0.64 4.05 -8.67
N GLY A 133 1.13 2.85 -8.37
CA GLY A 133 2.26 2.30 -9.12
C GLY A 133 2.62 0.85 -8.80
N SER A 134 3.21 0.26 -9.82
CA SER A 134 4.04 -0.95 -9.85
C SER A 134 5.47 -0.51 -9.54
N ALA A 135 5.82 -0.40 -8.26
CA ALA A 135 7.05 0.28 -7.84
C ALA A 135 7.99 -0.63 -7.07
N LEU A 136 7.84 -1.95 -7.20
CA LEU A 136 8.43 -2.85 -6.24
C LEU A 136 9.22 -3.91 -6.99
N THR A 137 10.42 -3.54 -7.43
CA THR A 137 11.36 -4.52 -7.96
C THR A 137 11.85 -5.43 -6.83
N THR A 138 12.15 -6.69 -7.12
CA THR A 138 12.71 -7.70 -6.19
C THR A 138 14.17 -7.48 -5.81
N ALA A 139 14.73 -6.30 -6.12
CA ALA A 139 16.17 -6.05 -6.03
C ALA A 139 16.58 -4.93 -5.06
N ASP A 140 15.68 -4.35 -4.25
CA ASP A 140 16.06 -3.26 -3.36
C ASP A 140 16.55 -3.77 -1.98
N THR A 141 17.72 -4.43 -2.01
CA THR A 141 18.59 -4.62 -0.84
C THR A 141 19.58 -3.47 -0.66
N ASP A 142 19.56 -2.45 -1.53
CA ASP A 142 20.52 -1.37 -1.51
C ASP A 142 19.80 -0.03 -1.32
N VAL A 143 19.80 0.44 -0.08
CA VAL A 143 19.67 1.88 0.23
C VAL A 143 20.46 2.65 -0.83
N PRO A 144 19.83 3.49 -1.68
CA PRO A 144 20.59 4.26 -2.65
C PRO A 144 21.41 5.29 -1.88
N GLU A 145 22.70 4.97 -1.67
CA GLU A 145 23.70 6.01 -1.56
C GLU A 145 23.59 6.89 -2.82
N SER A 146 23.62 8.19 -2.57
CA SER A 146 23.67 9.32 -3.51
C SER A 146 24.17 9.00 -4.94
N PRO A 147 23.57 9.62 -5.98
CA PRO A 147 23.70 9.15 -7.36
C PRO A 147 25.11 9.36 -7.94
N THR A 148 25.68 8.32 -8.52
CA THR A 148 26.64 8.44 -9.62
C THR A 148 26.19 7.63 -10.82
N ALA A 149 26.03 8.33 -11.94
CA ALA A 149 25.50 7.85 -13.20
C ALA A 149 26.37 6.80 -13.89
N SER A 150 25.76 5.75 -14.46
CA SER A 150 25.81 5.40 -15.90
C SER A 150 25.44 3.92 -16.16
N THR A 151 24.33 3.71 -16.90
CA THR A 151 24.07 2.75 -18.00
C THR A 151 22.55 2.46 -18.07
N PRO A 152 21.94 2.33 -19.27
CA PRO A 152 20.50 2.24 -19.42
C PRO A 152 20.04 0.77 -19.29
N GLU A 153 19.91 0.29 -18.06
CA GLU A 153 19.02 -0.81 -17.72
C GLU A 153 17.76 -0.16 -17.14
N SER A 154 16.62 -0.37 -17.79
CA SER A 154 15.43 0.47 -17.66
C SER A 154 14.63 0.18 -16.38
N ALA A 155 15.27 0.33 -15.22
CA ALA A 155 14.60 0.69 -13.97
C ALA A 155 14.80 2.20 -13.81
N THR A 156 13.84 2.99 -14.32
CA THR A 156 13.87 4.43 -14.14
C THR A 156 13.53 4.76 -12.69
N ASN A 157 14.52 5.21 -11.94
CA ASN A 157 14.43 5.86 -10.60
C ASN A 157 13.53 7.13 -10.57
N SER A 158 12.64 7.32 -11.57
CA SER A 158 11.72 8.44 -11.70
C SER A 158 10.30 8.15 -11.23
N ASP A 159 9.94 6.89 -10.99
CA ASP A 159 8.54 6.53 -10.68
C ASP A 159 8.23 6.64 -9.17
N PHE A 160 9.26 6.90 -8.35
CA PHE A 160 9.14 6.95 -6.90
C PHE A 160 8.98 8.39 -6.33
N PHE A 161 9.38 9.45 -7.06
CA PHE A 161 9.41 10.82 -6.54
C PHE A 161 8.05 11.54 -6.41
N GLY A 162 6.93 10.82 -6.58
CA GLY A 162 5.59 11.40 -6.62
C GLY A 162 4.54 10.72 -5.74
N ILE A 163 4.86 9.65 -5.00
CA ILE A 163 3.87 9.00 -4.15
C ILE A 163 3.69 9.78 -2.84
N SER A 164 2.55 10.45 -2.71
CA SER A 164 1.95 10.76 -1.41
C SER A 164 1.59 9.45 -0.71
N GLU A 165 1.54 9.44 0.63
CA GLU A 165 1.11 8.31 1.47
C GLU A 165 0.04 7.43 0.78
N GLY A 166 0.30 6.12 0.68
CA GLY A 166 -0.60 5.24 -0.06
C GLY A 166 -0.12 3.80 -0.20
N PHE A 167 -0.92 2.99 -0.89
CA PHE A 167 -0.57 1.60 -1.19
C PHE A 167 0.24 1.50 -2.48
N VAL A 168 1.25 0.64 -2.45
CA VAL A 168 2.02 0.22 -3.64
C VAL A 168 1.75 -1.27 -3.90
N ALA A 169 1.76 -1.67 -5.17
CA ALA A 169 1.57 -3.07 -5.55
C ALA A 169 2.83 -3.67 -6.18
N LYS A 170 3.00 -4.96 -5.95
CA LYS A 170 4.00 -5.82 -6.60
C LYS A 170 3.40 -7.13 -6.99
N GLN A 171 3.87 -7.67 -8.11
CA GLN A 171 3.76 -9.08 -8.37
C GLN A 171 5.09 -9.75 -8.06
N VAL A 172 5.06 -10.80 -7.25
CA VAL A 172 6.27 -11.53 -6.85
C VAL A 172 6.21 -12.93 -7.46
N GLU A 173 7.34 -13.35 -8.01
CA GLU A 173 7.65 -14.72 -8.40
C GLU A 173 8.93 -15.10 -7.65
N GLY A 174 8.87 -16.00 -6.66
CA GLY A 174 10.04 -16.29 -5.83
C GLY A 174 9.71 -16.77 -4.41
N VAL A 175 10.69 -17.43 -3.77
CA VAL A 175 10.56 -17.75 -2.34
C VAL A 175 10.75 -16.46 -1.57
N THR A 176 9.74 -15.99 -0.87
CA THR A 176 9.84 -14.82 -0.01
C THR A 176 9.14 -15.13 1.30
N THR A 177 9.82 -14.86 2.41
CA THR A 177 9.19 -14.86 3.73
C THR A 177 8.71 -13.44 4.00
N ILE A 178 7.41 -13.27 4.21
CA ILE A 178 6.81 -11.98 4.57
C ILE A 178 6.15 -12.20 5.93
N GLY A 179 6.68 -11.59 7.00
CA GLY A 179 6.17 -11.73 8.37
C GLY A 179 5.98 -13.19 8.82
N GLY A 180 6.94 -14.06 8.48
CA GLY A 180 6.93 -15.49 8.84
C GLY A 180 6.14 -16.41 7.90
N LEU A 181 5.39 -15.87 6.93
CA LEU A 181 4.78 -16.66 5.85
C LEU A 181 5.80 -16.85 4.73
N THR A 182 6.35 -18.06 4.59
CA THR A 182 7.19 -18.41 3.44
C THR A 182 6.30 -18.80 2.25
N VAL A 183 6.26 -17.92 1.26
CA VAL A 183 5.65 -18.19 -0.05
C VAL A 183 6.71 -18.80 -0.97
N LEU A 184 6.36 -19.77 -1.82
CA LEU A 184 7.33 -20.51 -2.63
C LEU A 184 7.52 -19.89 -4.03
N ALA A 185 8.65 -20.17 -4.68
CA ALA A 185 9.00 -19.57 -5.98
C ALA A 185 8.06 -19.88 -7.16
N ALA A 186 7.22 -20.91 -7.04
CA ALA A 186 6.24 -21.23 -8.07
C ALA A 186 4.91 -20.48 -7.89
N ASP A 187 4.70 -19.85 -6.73
CA ASP A 187 3.43 -19.22 -6.38
C ASP A 187 3.37 -17.82 -6.99
N GLU A 188 2.26 -17.51 -7.67
CA GLU A 188 2.02 -16.19 -8.23
C GLU A 188 1.04 -15.43 -7.33
N TYR A 189 1.48 -14.28 -6.83
CA TYR A 189 0.70 -13.48 -5.90
C TYR A 189 0.95 -11.97 -6.05
N CYS A 190 -0.02 -11.18 -5.61
CA CYS A 190 0.11 -9.74 -5.47
C CYS A 190 0.43 -9.39 -4.02
N VAL A 191 1.41 -8.51 -3.81
CA VAL A 191 1.70 -7.90 -2.51
C VAL A 191 1.32 -6.43 -2.59
N TYR A 192 0.50 -5.99 -1.65
CA TYR A 192 0.14 -4.60 -1.45
C TYR A 192 0.77 -4.12 -0.14
N SER A 193 1.68 -3.16 -0.22
CA SER A 193 2.35 -2.60 0.96
C SER A 193 1.91 -1.15 1.17
N TYR A 194 1.71 -0.76 2.42
CA TYR A 194 1.39 0.62 2.76
C TYR A 194 2.66 1.42 3.00
N VAL A 195 2.89 2.46 2.20
CA VAL A 195 4.06 3.34 2.30
C VAL A 195 3.62 4.66 2.93
N ALA A 196 3.97 4.83 4.21
CA ALA A 196 3.67 6.02 5.00
C ALA A 196 4.72 7.14 4.88
N ASP A 197 5.93 6.82 4.42
CA ASP A 197 7.02 7.77 4.24
C ASP A 197 7.80 7.39 2.98
N ALA A 198 8.20 8.39 2.19
CA ALA A 198 9.10 8.24 1.08
C ALA A 198 10.48 7.64 1.45
N ASN A 199 10.81 7.42 2.72
CA ASN A 199 12.06 6.77 3.17
C ASN A 199 11.92 5.32 3.68
N ARG A 200 10.71 4.81 3.98
CA ARG A 200 10.49 3.37 4.33
C ARG A 200 10.15 2.58 3.05
N ARG A 201 11.17 2.36 2.20
CA ARG A 201 11.02 1.88 0.81
C ARG A 201 11.17 0.38 0.58
N SER A 202 11.62 -0.40 1.58
CA SER A 202 11.83 -1.83 1.37
C SER A 202 10.62 -2.63 1.78
N THR A 203 10.11 -3.46 0.89
CA THR A 203 9.06 -4.46 1.19
C THR A 203 9.65 -5.83 1.51
N VAL A 204 10.96 -5.86 1.70
CA VAL A 204 11.72 -6.96 2.29
C VAL A 204 12.07 -6.62 3.75
N ASP A 205 11.85 -5.38 4.18
CA ASP A 205 11.81 -5.07 5.61
C ASP A 205 10.58 -5.78 6.19
N ASP A 206 10.81 -6.69 7.12
CA ASP A 206 9.76 -7.37 7.88
C ASP A 206 8.84 -6.39 8.63
N ASP A 207 9.22 -5.10 8.68
CA ASP A 207 8.58 -3.99 9.40
C ASP A 207 7.51 -3.21 8.62
N VAL A 208 7.05 -3.69 7.46
CA VAL A 208 5.97 -3.04 6.69
C VAL A 208 4.71 -3.92 6.63
N PRO A 209 3.56 -3.45 7.16
CA PRO A 209 2.32 -4.21 7.07
C PRO A 209 1.90 -4.35 5.61
N SER A 210 1.60 -5.58 5.20
CA SER A 210 1.34 -5.92 3.82
C SER A 210 0.13 -6.84 3.67
N ILE A 211 -0.49 -6.78 2.49
CA ILE A 211 -1.65 -7.60 2.12
C ILE A 211 -1.23 -8.43 0.92
N ILE A 212 -1.39 -9.74 1.02
CA ILE A 212 -1.02 -10.69 -0.02
C ILE A 212 -2.29 -11.31 -0.61
N TYR A 213 -2.45 -11.24 -1.93
CA TYR A 213 -3.57 -11.84 -2.65
C TYR A 213 -3.09 -12.94 -3.59
N PHE A 214 -3.72 -14.11 -3.49
CA PHE A 214 -3.41 -15.31 -4.28
C PHE A 214 -4.54 -15.62 -5.28
N PRO A 215 -4.48 -15.17 -6.54
CA PRO A 215 -5.53 -15.42 -7.52
C PRO A 215 -5.71 -16.91 -7.84
N ASN A 216 -4.62 -17.67 -7.87
CA ASN A 216 -4.61 -19.11 -8.18
C ASN A 216 -4.34 -20.01 -6.97
N GLY A 217 -4.12 -19.44 -5.78
CA GLY A 217 -3.66 -20.16 -4.60
C GLY A 217 -2.17 -20.47 -4.67
N ALA A 218 -1.65 -21.18 -3.67
CA ALA A 218 -0.27 -21.65 -3.66
C ALA A 218 -0.19 -23.08 -4.22
N ASN A 219 0.87 -23.37 -4.98
CA ASN A 219 1.16 -24.70 -5.53
C ASN A 219 1.41 -25.75 -4.45
N SER A 220 1.79 -25.31 -3.24
CA SER A 220 1.90 -26.17 -2.06
C SER A 220 0.55 -26.76 -1.61
N GLY A 221 -0.57 -26.20 -2.09
CA GLY A 221 -1.92 -26.56 -1.67
C GLY A 221 -2.31 -26.06 -0.27
N ALA A 222 -1.42 -25.34 0.42
CA ALA A 222 -1.69 -24.79 1.75
C ALA A 222 -2.54 -23.51 1.73
N ILE A 223 -2.57 -22.82 0.59
CA ILE A 223 -3.31 -21.56 0.38
C ILE A 223 -4.25 -21.76 -0.80
N GLU A 224 -5.55 -21.56 -0.58
CA GLU A 224 -6.57 -21.70 -1.61
C GLU A 224 -6.60 -20.49 -2.54
N ALA A 225 -7.09 -20.69 -3.76
CA ALA A 225 -7.32 -19.59 -4.70
C ALA A 225 -8.31 -18.57 -4.13
N GLY A 226 -8.04 -17.28 -4.38
CA GLY A 226 -8.80 -16.16 -3.85
C GLY A 226 -8.43 -15.76 -2.42
N SER A 227 -7.45 -16.41 -1.81
CA SER A 227 -7.02 -16.05 -0.45
C SER A 227 -6.43 -14.64 -0.40
N VAL A 228 -6.85 -13.87 0.60
CA VAL A 228 -6.26 -12.57 0.94
C VAL A 228 -5.73 -12.68 2.36
N ILE A 229 -4.42 -12.63 2.51
CA ILE A 229 -3.72 -12.80 3.77
C ILE A 229 -3.11 -11.45 4.15
N GLN A 230 -3.41 -10.99 5.35
CA GLN A 230 -2.74 -9.84 5.92
C GLN A 230 -1.52 -10.33 6.69
N VAL A 231 -0.39 -9.66 6.48
CA VAL A 231 0.83 -9.85 7.24
C VAL A 231 1.08 -8.56 8.00
N SER A 232 0.87 -8.61 9.32
CA SER A 232 1.22 -7.55 10.26
C SER A 232 2.40 -8.00 11.11
N LEU A 233 3.13 -7.01 11.66
CA LEU A 233 4.14 -7.17 12.70
C LEU A 233 3.56 -7.70 14.02
#